data_AF-A0AA97EHU4-F1
#
_entry.id   AF-A0AA97EHU4-F1
#
_cell.length_a   1.000
_cell.length_b   1.000
_cell.length_c   1.000
_cell.angle_alpha   90.00
_cell.angle_beta   90.00
_cell.angle_gamma   90.00
#
_symmetry.space_group_name_H-M   'P 1'
#
loop_
_entity.id
_entity.type
_entity.pdbx_description
1 polymer ?
#
loop_
_entity_poly.entity_id
_entity_poly.type
_entity_poly.pdbx_seq_one_letter_code
_entity_poly.pdbx_strand_id
1 'polypeptide(L)'
;MTESNALPNDLTALDTYSGSEAIDRRLDTAQMLSLIDSILPFEACLYHEIIPLSVEASCLHLGVVNPQDSVALDYARRQISFIRCTLVPWPVSSDWQRKMLSQYLSHAARAKQRSQSVPAAQAQTLPSSDELLTFIVDSPEDLRTEDLGATDRGAEVLPTSPKVLTPSPTPPADAPAIAPEAAPLVLALDQAVGRVPLTQLHHLSPPQLTQALLTQVLSEGIGRLYLERGATQGRVLWSKDGVLQAALNPLSFDQLQSVINELKRLTHLPLLPTTQSKQADIERLYRGDRVLLRLRLIPGSHGEEATLQVLRGAALKFYQQQQLKQLGEDALGVAQTLQKRISEIRHRARLSLNIEPPSAHTLDALSQLLKTMEEQLDQIRHASHAKSELHNPDAQKANS
;
A
#
# COMPACT_ATOMS: atom_id res chain seq x y z
N MET A 1 -41.87 24.66 -6.83
CA MET A 1 -41.00 23.82 -7.67
C MET A 1 -39.60 24.01 -7.13
N THR A 2 -39.20 23.13 -6.23
CA THR A 2 -37.96 23.21 -5.45
C THR A 2 -36.86 22.47 -6.20
N GLU A 3 -35.89 23.23 -6.72
CA GLU A 3 -34.62 22.70 -7.21
C GLU A 3 -33.80 22.20 -6.01
N SER A 4 -33.57 20.89 -5.95
CA SER A 4 -32.67 20.28 -4.97
C SER A 4 -31.23 20.58 -5.32
N ASN A 5 -30.55 21.20 -4.37
CA ASN A 5 -29.13 21.54 -4.35
C ASN A 5 -28.29 20.24 -4.27
N ALA A 6 -27.93 19.64 -5.40
CA ALA A 6 -27.10 18.43 -5.46
C ALA A 6 -25.60 18.79 -5.43
N LEU A 7 -24.85 18.15 -4.55
CA LEU A 7 -23.39 18.29 -4.42
C LEU A 7 -22.68 17.76 -5.69
N PRO A 8 -21.52 18.34 -6.08
CA PRO A 8 -20.88 18.10 -7.39
C PRO A 8 -20.40 16.67 -7.67
N ASN A 9 -20.41 15.76 -6.69
CA ASN A 9 -19.95 14.37 -6.82
C ASN A 9 -21.02 13.34 -6.43
N ASP A 10 -22.28 13.76 -6.28
CA ASP A 10 -23.36 12.89 -5.82
C ASP A 10 -23.98 12.13 -7.01
N LEU A 11 -23.70 10.82 -7.12
CA LEU A 11 -24.30 9.97 -8.16
C LEU A 11 -25.73 9.53 -7.82
N THR A 12 -26.22 9.78 -6.60
CA THR A 12 -27.58 9.41 -6.19
C THR A 12 -28.68 10.24 -6.85
N ALA A 13 -28.34 11.41 -7.40
CA ALA A 13 -29.26 12.29 -8.12
C ALA A 13 -29.35 12.02 -9.63
N LEU A 14 -28.68 10.97 -10.13
CA LEU A 14 -28.82 10.51 -11.52
C LEU A 14 -29.82 9.35 -11.59
N ASP A 15 -30.66 9.33 -12.63
CA ASP A 15 -31.50 8.17 -12.91
C ASP A 15 -30.62 7.06 -13.53
N THR A 16 -30.92 5.79 -13.24
CA THR A 16 -30.19 4.59 -13.74
C THR A 16 -30.18 4.44 -15.27
N TYR A 17 -30.88 5.31 -16.00
CA TYR A 17 -30.88 5.42 -17.46
C TYR A 17 -29.95 6.52 -18.00
N SER A 18 -29.27 7.25 -17.11
CA SER A 18 -28.32 8.28 -17.49
C SER A 18 -27.10 7.63 -18.14
N GLY A 19 -26.78 8.03 -19.37
CA GLY A 19 -25.67 7.47 -20.14
C GLY A 19 -24.29 7.74 -19.53
N SER A 20 -23.26 7.07 -20.07
CA SER A 20 -21.87 7.16 -19.61
C SER A 20 -21.32 8.60 -19.54
N GLU A 21 -21.85 9.52 -20.34
CA GLU A 21 -21.48 10.95 -20.30
C GLU A 21 -21.97 11.69 -19.04
N ALA A 22 -23.09 11.29 -18.45
CA ALA A 22 -23.59 11.88 -17.22
C ALA A 22 -22.78 11.42 -16.00
N ILE A 23 -22.31 10.17 -16.04
CA ILE A 23 -21.42 9.57 -15.04
C ILE A 23 -20.06 10.27 -15.08
N ASP A 24 -19.47 10.44 -16.26
CA ASP A 24 -18.13 11.06 -16.45
C ASP A 24 -18.05 12.48 -15.86
N ARG A 25 -19.15 13.24 -15.84
CA ARG A 25 -19.20 14.61 -15.31
C ARG A 25 -19.19 14.70 -13.78
N ARG A 26 -19.58 13.63 -13.09
CA ARG A 26 -19.69 13.58 -11.61
C ARG A 26 -18.69 12.62 -10.98
N LEU A 27 -17.95 11.89 -11.80
CA LEU A 27 -17.01 10.88 -11.34
C LEU A 27 -15.73 11.51 -10.80
N ASP A 28 -15.41 11.21 -9.54
CA ASP A 28 -14.06 11.45 -9.03
C ASP A 28 -13.12 10.34 -9.51
N THR A 29 -12.35 10.66 -10.56
CA THR A 29 -11.38 9.72 -11.15
C THR A 29 -10.36 9.22 -10.13
N ALA A 30 -9.92 10.02 -9.15
CA ALA A 30 -8.93 9.56 -8.17
C ALA A 30 -9.53 8.51 -7.21
N GLN A 31 -10.78 8.74 -6.79
CA GLN A 31 -11.52 7.77 -5.98
C GLN A 31 -11.77 6.48 -6.76
N MET A 32 -12.25 6.57 -8.00
CA MET A 32 -12.48 5.43 -8.90
C MET A 32 -11.22 4.55 -9.02
N LEU A 33 -10.06 5.16 -9.27
CA LEU A 33 -8.78 4.45 -9.37
C LEU A 33 -8.41 3.74 -8.06
N SER A 34 -8.63 4.38 -6.90
CA SER A 34 -8.41 3.75 -5.59
C SER A 34 -9.38 2.61 -5.31
N LEU A 35 -10.59 2.64 -5.85
CA LEU A 35 -11.57 1.56 -5.75
C LEU A 35 -11.19 0.36 -6.61
N ILE A 36 -10.50 0.58 -7.73
CA ILE A 36 -9.91 -0.50 -8.54
C ILE A 36 -8.84 -1.23 -7.74
N ASP A 37 -7.98 -0.51 -7.00
CA ASP A 37 -6.93 -1.14 -6.20
C ASP A 37 -7.47 -1.89 -4.95
N SER A 38 -8.61 -1.46 -4.41
CA SER A 38 -9.10 -1.93 -3.10
C SER A 38 -10.30 -2.88 -3.16
N ILE A 39 -11.21 -2.71 -4.13
CA ILE A 39 -12.47 -3.47 -4.19
C ILE A 39 -12.48 -4.37 -5.42
N LEU A 40 -12.34 -3.81 -6.63
CA LEU A 40 -12.44 -4.56 -7.89
C LEU A 40 -11.15 -4.43 -8.70
N PRO A 41 -10.23 -5.42 -8.61
CA PRO A 41 -8.92 -5.33 -9.25
C PRO A 41 -9.03 -5.15 -10.76
N PHE A 42 -7.99 -4.60 -11.38
CA PHE A 42 -7.94 -4.29 -12.81
C PHE A 42 -8.33 -5.48 -13.69
N GLU A 43 -7.83 -6.69 -13.37
CA GLU A 43 -8.11 -7.90 -14.13
C GLU A 43 -9.58 -8.31 -14.04
N ALA A 44 -10.20 -8.11 -12.87
CA ALA A 44 -11.62 -8.38 -12.70
C ALA A 44 -12.47 -7.35 -13.45
N CYS A 45 -12.06 -6.09 -13.45
CA CYS A 45 -12.72 -5.05 -14.23
C CYS A 45 -12.69 -5.37 -15.73
N LEU A 46 -11.54 -5.83 -16.24
CA LEU A 46 -11.38 -6.21 -17.64
C LEU A 46 -12.16 -7.47 -18.01
N TYR A 47 -12.07 -8.53 -17.21
CA TYR A 47 -12.66 -9.84 -17.51
C TYR A 47 -14.19 -9.83 -17.41
N HIS A 48 -14.73 -9.16 -16.39
CA HIS A 48 -16.18 -9.09 -16.17
C HIS A 48 -16.84 -7.85 -16.79
N GLU A 49 -16.08 -7.02 -17.51
CA GLU A 49 -16.57 -5.77 -18.12
C GLU A 49 -17.34 -4.85 -17.14
N ILE A 50 -16.79 -4.76 -15.92
CA ILE A 50 -17.32 -3.94 -14.82
C ILE A 50 -16.27 -2.94 -14.34
N ILE A 51 -16.69 -1.85 -13.70
CA ILE A 51 -15.76 -0.85 -13.14
C ILE A 51 -16.39 -0.14 -11.94
N PRO A 52 -15.71 -0.06 -10.77
CA PRO A 52 -16.24 0.69 -9.64
C PRO A 52 -16.25 2.18 -9.96
N LEU A 53 -17.35 2.88 -9.71
CA LEU A 53 -17.51 4.30 -10.01
C LEU A 53 -17.29 5.17 -8.77
N SER A 54 -18.12 4.96 -7.74
CA SER A 54 -18.02 5.64 -6.45
C SER A 54 -18.61 4.76 -5.34
N VAL A 55 -18.30 5.11 -4.09
CA VAL A 55 -18.96 4.56 -2.91
C VAL A 55 -19.61 5.71 -2.16
N GLU A 56 -20.94 5.70 -2.09
CA GLU A 56 -21.76 6.74 -1.45
C GLU A 56 -22.80 6.08 -0.54
N ALA A 57 -22.93 6.55 0.70
CA ALA A 57 -23.96 6.09 1.66
C ALA A 57 -24.11 4.56 1.78
N SER A 58 -22.99 3.81 1.74
CA SER A 58 -22.97 2.34 1.75
C SER A 58 -23.58 1.68 0.49
N CYS A 59 -23.60 2.38 -0.63
CA CYS A 59 -23.91 1.87 -1.96
C CYS A 59 -22.62 1.91 -2.81
N LEU A 60 -22.26 0.81 -3.46
CA LEU A 60 -21.25 0.82 -4.52
C LEU A 60 -21.95 1.07 -5.85
N HIS A 61 -21.65 2.21 -6.46
CA HIS A 61 -22.03 2.49 -7.85
C HIS A 61 -21.06 1.75 -8.76
N LEU A 62 -21.58 0.81 -9.56
CA LEU A 62 -20.80 -0.03 -10.45
C LEU A 62 -21.17 0.25 -11.90
N GLY A 63 -20.21 0.64 -12.72
CA GLY A 63 -20.36 0.67 -14.17
C GLY A 63 -20.33 -0.75 -14.73
N VAL A 64 -21.32 -1.11 -15.52
CA VAL A 64 -21.47 -2.43 -16.13
C VAL A 64 -21.71 -2.25 -17.62
N VAL A 65 -20.92 -2.91 -18.48
CA VAL A 65 -21.12 -2.83 -19.94
C VAL A 65 -22.36 -3.59 -20.37
N ASN A 66 -22.55 -4.79 -19.83
CA ASN A 66 -23.72 -5.62 -20.09
C ASN A 66 -24.55 -5.85 -18.81
N PRO A 67 -25.67 -5.13 -18.61
CA PRO A 67 -26.49 -5.28 -17.41
C PRO A 67 -27.20 -6.64 -17.31
N GLN A 68 -27.22 -7.43 -18.39
CA GLN A 68 -27.77 -8.79 -18.40
C GLN A 68 -26.75 -9.87 -18.01
N ASP A 69 -25.47 -9.50 -17.80
CA ASP A 69 -24.46 -10.44 -17.34
C ASP A 69 -24.60 -10.68 -15.82
N SER A 70 -25.35 -11.72 -15.48
CA SER A 70 -25.55 -12.14 -14.10
C SER A 70 -24.27 -12.65 -13.44
N VAL A 71 -23.30 -13.17 -14.21
CA VAL A 71 -22.04 -13.70 -13.69
C VAL A 71 -21.16 -12.55 -13.22
N ALA A 72 -21.04 -11.49 -14.01
CA ALA A 72 -20.31 -10.28 -13.66
C ALA A 72 -20.91 -9.58 -12.43
N LEU A 73 -22.25 -9.46 -12.38
CA LEU A 73 -22.94 -8.86 -11.25
C LEU A 73 -22.82 -9.72 -9.98
N ASP A 74 -22.90 -11.04 -10.09
CA ASP A 74 -22.73 -11.93 -8.93
C ASP A 74 -21.30 -11.94 -8.42
N TYR A 75 -20.30 -11.83 -9.30
CA TYR A 75 -18.91 -11.61 -8.89
C TYR A 75 -18.78 -10.31 -8.09
N ALA A 76 -19.30 -9.20 -8.62
CA ALA A 76 -19.26 -7.91 -7.94
C ALA A 76 -20.01 -7.94 -6.59
N ARG A 77 -21.19 -8.57 -6.54
CA ARG A 77 -21.97 -8.77 -5.29
C ARG A 77 -21.20 -9.57 -4.27
N ARG A 78 -20.54 -10.67 -4.67
CA ARG A 78 -19.67 -11.44 -3.77
C ARG A 78 -18.55 -10.57 -3.23
N GLN A 79 -17.93 -9.78 -4.09
CA GLN A 79 -16.82 -8.90 -3.70
C GLN A 79 -17.24 -7.82 -2.69
N ILE A 80 -18.42 -7.23 -2.85
CA ILE A 80 -18.93 -6.19 -1.92
C ILE A 80 -19.71 -6.73 -0.72
N SER A 81 -20.14 -7.99 -0.74
CA SER A 81 -20.90 -8.61 0.36
C SER A 81 -20.19 -8.48 1.71
N PHE A 82 -18.86 -8.40 1.67
CA PHE A 82 -17.99 -8.25 2.83
C PHE A 82 -17.88 -6.81 3.36
N ILE A 83 -18.28 -5.80 2.58
CA ILE A 83 -18.19 -4.37 2.93
C ILE A 83 -19.57 -3.80 3.35
N ARG A 84 -20.61 -4.66 3.42
CA ARG A 84 -22.01 -4.26 3.70
C ARG A 84 -22.53 -3.16 2.76
N CYS A 85 -22.01 -3.12 1.53
CA CYS A 85 -22.51 -2.20 0.52
C CYS A 85 -23.61 -2.86 -0.33
N THR A 86 -24.60 -2.09 -0.74
CA THR A 86 -25.55 -2.49 -1.78
C THR A 86 -24.96 -2.19 -3.15
N LEU A 87 -25.18 -3.09 -4.13
CA LEU A 87 -24.70 -2.90 -5.49
C LEU A 87 -25.73 -2.10 -6.29
N VAL A 88 -25.32 -0.97 -6.86
CA VAL A 88 -26.14 -0.19 -7.80
C VAL A 88 -25.46 -0.26 -9.17
N PRO A 89 -25.96 -1.08 -10.11
CA PRO A 89 -25.40 -1.20 -11.45
C PRO A 89 -25.83 -0.02 -12.34
N TRP A 90 -24.88 0.50 -13.11
CA TRP A 90 -25.03 1.59 -14.06
C TRP A 90 -24.59 1.13 -15.45
N PRO A 91 -25.44 1.24 -16.48
CA PRO A 91 -25.04 0.88 -17.83
C PRO A 91 -23.97 1.85 -18.34
N VAL A 92 -22.80 1.32 -18.73
CA VAL A 92 -21.72 2.09 -19.36
C VAL A 92 -21.37 1.51 -20.73
N SER A 93 -20.84 2.32 -21.63
CA SER A 93 -20.34 1.79 -22.91
C SER A 93 -18.99 1.08 -22.74
N SER A 94 -18.75 0.05 -23.53
CA SER A 94 -17.48 -0.69 -23.55
C SER A 94 -16.28 0.22 -23.87
N ASP A 95 -16.45 1.15 -24.80
CA ASP A 95 -15.42 2.13 -25.16
C ASP A 95 -15.07 3.05 -23.99
N TRP A 96 -16.07 3.45 -23.21
CA TRP A 96 -15.86 4.27 -22.02
C TRP A 96 -15.09 3.50 -20.95
N GLN A 97 -15.48 2.25 -20.67
CA GLN A 97 -14.77 1.40 -19.71
C GLN A 97 -13.29 1.21 -20.11
N ARG A 98 -13.01 0.93 -21.40
CA ARG A 98 -11.64 0.79 -21.91
C ARG A 98 -10.82 2.06 -21.75
N LYS A 99 -11.43 3.23 -21.99
CA LYS A 99 -10.79 4.54 -21.75
C LYS A 99 -10.40 4.71 -20.29
N MET A 100 -11.30 4.41 -19.35
CA MET A 100 -11.03 4.53 -17.91
C MET A 100 -9.94 3.55 -17.44
N LEU A 101 -9.97 2.30 -17.91
CA LEU A 101 -8.93 1.31 -17.60
C LEU A 101 -7.56 1.69 -18.18
N SER A 102 -7.52 2.33 -19.35
CA SER A 102 -6.28 2.85 -19.94
C SER A 102 -5.70 4.01 -19.12
N GLN A 103 -6.56 4.89 -18.59
CA GLN A 103 -6.15 5.94 -17.65
C GLN A 103 -5.57 5.34 -16.37
N TYR A 104 -6.18 4.29 -15.83
CA TYR A 104 -5.64 3.56 -14.68
C TYR A 104 -4.23 3.02 -14.94
N LEU A 105 -4.00 2.34 -16.07
CA LEU A 105 -2.67 1.82 -16.41
C LEU A 105 -1.62 2.93 -16.54
N SER A 106 -2.00 4.07 -17.14
CA SER A 106 -1.10 5.22 -17.25
C SER A 106 -0.74 5.81 -15.88
N HIS A 107 -1.70 5.85 -14.96
CA HIS A 107 -1.50 6.34 -13.59
C HIS A 107 -0.64 5.36 -12.77
N ALA A 108 -0.89 4.06 -12.89
CA ALA A 108 -0.11 3.01 -12.24
C ALA A 108 1.33 2.95 -12.75
N ALA A 109 1.56 3.12 -14.05
CA ALA A 109 2.90 3.18 -14.65
C ALA A 109 3.67 4.42 -14.13
N ARG A 110 3.00 5.58 -14.06
CA ARG A 110 3.61 6.83 -13.56
C ARG A 110 3.90 6.76 -12.05
N ALA A 111 3.06 6.07 -11.28
CA ALA A 111 3.29 5.79 -9.88
C ALA A 111 4.51 4.87 -9.66
N LYS A 112 4.70 3.83 -10.51
CA LYS A 112 5.88 2.95 -10.50
C LYS A 112 7.17 3.64 -10.97
N GLN A 113 7.09 4.57 -11.93
CA GLN A 113 8.26 5.33 -12.37
C GLN A 113 8.74 6.34 -11.32
N ARG A 114 7.83 6.92 -10.52
CA ARG A 114 8.18 7.80 -9.40
C ARG A 114 8.93 7.09 -8.27
N SER A 115 8.76 5.78 -8.14
CA SER A 115 9.51 4.94 -7.19
C SER A 115 10.80 4.34 -7.76
N GLN A 116 11.13 4.54 -9.04
CA GLN A 116 12.33 3.98 -9.70
C GLN A 116 13.31 5.01 -10.29
N SER A 117 13.12 6.32 -10.08
CA SER A 117 14.05 7.33 -10.59
C SER A 117 15.28 7.51 -9.67
N VAL A 118 16.26 6.61 -9.78
CA VAL A 118 17.69 6.92 -9.57
C VAL A 118 18.34 6.93 -10.96
N PRO A 119 19.06 7.99 -11.38
CA PRO A 119 19.59 8.08 -12.72
C PRO A 119 20.88 7.25 -12.87
N ALA A 120 20.86 6.27 -13.77
CA ALA A 120 22.06 5.63 -14.28
C ALA A 120 22.56 6.40 -15.51
N ALA A 121 23.79 6.90 -15.44
CA ALA A 121 24.55 7.37 -16.60
C ALA A 121 26.01 6.93 -16.47
N GLN A 122 26.45 6.26 -17.54
CA GLN A 122 27.82 6.10 -18.06
C GLN A 122 28.64 4.88 -17.62
N ALA A 123 28.82 4.01 -18.62
CA ALA A 123 29.87 3.01 -18.75
C ALA A 123 31.25 3.66 -18.89
N GLN A 124 32.29 3.02 -18.34
CA GLN A 124 33.49 2.59 -19.08
C GLN A 124 34.54 1.90 -18.17
N THR A 125 35.13 0.83 -18.73
CA THR A 125 36.47 0.24 -18.52
C THR A 125 36.82 -0.59 -17.26
N LEU A 126 37.02 -1.89 -17.50
CA LEU A 126 37.89 -2.84 -16.77
C LEU A 126 39.35 -2.69 -17.26
N PRO A 127 40.39 -2.97 -16.45
CA PRO A 127 40.95 -4.33 -16.24
C PRO A 127 41.30 -4.59 -14.75
N SER A 128 41.67 -5.75 -14.18
CA SER A 128 41.98 -7.15 -14.56
C SER A 128 42.18 -7.95 -13.24
N SER A 129 41.86 -9.26 -13.23
CA SER A 129 42.46 -10.41 -12.48
C SER A 129 42.73 -10.31 -10.96
N ASP A 130 42.54 -11.29 -10.07
CA ASP A 130 42.15 -12.71 -9.95
C ASP A 130 41.57 -12.79 -8.49
N GLU A 131 40.69 -13.69 -8.03
CA GLU A 131 40.83 -15.14 -7.85
C GLU A 131 39.43 -15.73 -7.47
N LEU A 132 39.06 -16.82 -8.15
CA LEU A 132 38.33 -18.04 -7.73
C LEU A 132 37.44 -17.96 -6.46
N LEU A 133 36.17 -18.39 -6.50
CA LEU A 133 35.78 -19.81 -6.48
C LEU A 133 34.31 -20.03 -6.96
N THR A 134 34.18 -20.83 -8.02
CA THR A 134 33.22 -21.95 -8.27
C THR A 134 31.72 -21.77 -7.94
N PHE A 135 30.74 -22.04 -8.81
CA PHE A 135 30.52 -23.23 -9.65
C PHE A 135 29.62 -22.90 -10.87
N ILE A 136 29.90 -23.58 -11.99
CA ILE A 136 29.39 -23.46 -13.37
C ILE A 136 28.16 -24.40 -13.54
N VAL A 137 27.00 -23.92 -14.02
CA VAL A 137 26.44 -23.97 -15.42
C VAL A 137 25.67 -25.30 -15.66
N ASP A 138 24.53 -25.38 -16.36
CA ASP A 138 24.29 -24.95 -17.74
C ASP A 138 22.80 -24.75 -18.10
N SER A 139 22.56 -23.88 -19.07
CA SER A 139 21.33 -23.82 -19.88
C SER A 139 21.36 -24.88 -20.99
N PRO A 140 20.29 -25.06 -21.79
CA PRO A 140 20.32 -24.36 -23.09
C PRO A 140 18.95 -23.86 -23.63
N GLU A 141 19.04 -22.69 -24.28
CA GLU A 141 18.51 -22.21 -25.56
C GLU A 141 17.14 -22.66 -26.16
N ASP A 142 16.33 -21.63 -26.47
CA ASP A 142 15.60 -21.29 -27.70
C ASP A 142 14.87 -22.33 -28.57
N LEU A 143 13.57 -22.06 -28.80
CA LEU A 143 12.90 -22.27 -30.09
C LEU A 143 12.09 -21.04 -30.50
N ARG A 144 12.46 -20.49 -31.67
CA ARG A 144 11.82 -19.43 -32.43
C ARG A 144 10.66 -19.98 -33.26
N THR A 145 9.66 -19.14 -33.52
CA THR A 145 9.06 -19.05 -34.86
C THR A 145 8.49 -17.65 -35.13
N GLU A 146 8.86 -17.12 -36.29
CA GLU A 146 8.42 -15.91 -36.99
C GLU A 146 6.94 -16.12 -37.48
N ASP A 147 6.14 -15.16 -37.97
CA ASP A 147 6.44 -14.26 -39.08
C ASP A 147 5.25 -13.31 -39.43
N LEU A 148 5.60 -12.19 -40.10
CA LEU A 148 4.92 -11.39 -41.16
C LEU A 148 3.58 -10.61 -41.00
N GLY A 149 3.73 -9.29 -41.28
CA GLY A 149 3.01 -8.54 -42.33
C GLY A 149 1.62 -7.99 -42.00
N ALA A 150 1.13 -6.86 -42.48
CA ALA A 150 1.59 -5.79 -43.36
C ALA A 150 0.43 -4.75 -43.39
N THR A 151 0.76 -3.45 -43.58
CA THR A 151 -0.01 -2.39 -44.30
C THR A 151 -1.52 -2.23 -44.04
N ASP A 152 -2.11 -1.05 -43.82
CA ASP A 152 -2.14 0.11 -44.72
C ASP A 152 -3.17 1.14 -44.18
N ARG A 153 -3.03 2.41 -44.57
CA ARG A 153 -4.00 3.56 -44.61
C ARG A 153 -4.65 4.01 -43.29
N GLY A 154 -4.76 5.29 -42.98
CA GLY A 154 -4.63 6.53 -43.76
C GLY A 154 -5.44 7.57 -42.97
N ALA A 155 -4.83 8.69 -42.60
CA ALA A 155 -5.14 10.00 -43.18
C ALA A 155 -6.60 10.43 -42.90
N GLU A 156 -6.83 11.31 -41.92
CA GLU A 156 -7.08 12.76 -42.10
C GLU A 156 -8.45 13.03 -41.42
N VAL A 157 -8.82 14.17 -40.81
CA VAL A 157 -8.28 15.52 -40.77
C VAL A 157 -8.91 16.25 -39.57
N LEU A 158 -8.10 17.13 -38.97
CA LEU A 158 -8.44 18.22 -38.02
C LEU A 158 -9.47 19.21 -38.62
N PRO A 159 -9.65 20.44 -38.10
CA PRO A 159 -9.86 20.94 -36.74
C PRO A 159 -11.15 21.80 -36.70
N THR A 160 -11.50 22.38 -35.55
CA THR A 160 -11.54 23.85 -35.38
C THR A 160 -11.97 24.22 -33.96
N SER A 161 -11.00 24.76 -33.23
CA SER A 161 -11.14 25.65 -32.08
C SER A 161 -11.83 26.98 -32.50
N PRO A 162 -11.84 28.07 -31.70
CA PRO A 162 -11.60 28.22 -30.26
C PRO A 162 -12.63 29.19 -29.60
N LYS A 163 -12.38 29.56 -28.34
CA LYS A 163 -12.26 30.96 -27.84
C LYS A 163 -13.02 31.10 -26.51
N VAL A 164 -12.32 30.85 -25.39
CA VAL A 164 -11.65 31.87 -24.53
C VAL A 164 -12.67 32.75 -23.84
N LEU A 165 -12.64 32.76 -22.50
CA LEU A 165 -12.53 33.95 -21.63
C LEU A 165 -12.61 33.49 -20.16
N THR A 166 -11.44 33.27 -19.54
CA THR A 166 -11.15 33.75 -18.18
C THR A 166 -10.97 35.29 -18.26
N PRO A 167 -11.07 36.09 -17.16
CA PRO A 167 -10.56 35.77 -15.82
C PRO A 167 -11.27 36.36 -14.57
N SER A 168 -11.10 35.65 -13.44
CA SER A 168 -10.76 36.14 -12.06
C SER A 168 -11.65 37.17 -11.33
N PRO A 169 -11.40 37.50 -10.04
CA PRO A 169 -10.87 36.78 -8.86
C PRO A 169 -11.86 36.86 -7.66
N THR A 170 -11.66 36.23 -6.50
CA THR A 170 -11.14 36.77 -5.20
C THR A 170 -11.78 35.93 -4.05
N PRO A 171 -11.34 35.96 -2.77
CA PRO A 171 -10.28 35.13 -2.17
C PRO A 171 -10.77 34.42 -0.86
N PRO A 172 -9.93 34.10 0.17
CA PRO A 172 -9.84 32.75 0.74
C PRO A 172 -10.38 32.65 2.18
N ALA A 173 -10.67 31.43 2.65
CA ALA A 173 -10.74 31.15 4.07
C ALA A 173 -10.24 29.74 4.39
N ASP A 174 -9.26 29.75 5.28
CA ASP A 174 -8.85 28.72 6.24
C ASP A 174 -8.07 27.48 5.76
N ALA A 175 -6.84 27.43 6.27
CA ALA A 175 -5.92 26.31 6.21
C ALA A 175 -6.48 25.09 6.96
N PRO A 176 -6.27 23.86 6.47
CA PRO A 176 -6.68 22.66 7.20
C PRO A 176 -5.71 22.34 8.34
N ALA A 177 -6.27 22.18 9.53
CA ALA A 177 -5.60 21.65 10.71
C ALA A 177 -5.15 20.20 10.51
N ILE A 178 -3.99 19.88 11.10
CA ILE A 178 -3.33 18.57 11.09
C ILE A 178 -4.23 17.53 11.76
N ALA A 179 -4.53 16.43 11.07
CA ALA A 179 -5.33 15.31 11.58
C ALA A 179 -4.57 14.49 12.65
N PRO A 180 -5.24 13.98 13.70
CA PRO A 180 -4.61 13.18 14.74
C PRO A 180 -4.27 11.77 14.22
N GLU A 181 -3.08 11.30 14.58
CA GLU A 181 -2.55 9.97 14.30
C GLU A 181 -3.51 8.87 14.81
N ALA A 182 -3.95 7.97 13.92
CA ALA A 182 -5.00 7.00 14.21
C ALA A 182 -4.56 5.98 15.28
N ALA A 183 -5.24 5.96 16.43
CA ALA A 183 -4.98 4.98 17.48
C ALA A 183 -5.25 3.53 17.01
N PRO A 184 -4.47 2.53 17.45
CA PRO A 184 -4.66 1.15 17.04
C PRO A 184 -6.02 0.60 17.49
N LEU A 185 -6.75 -0.04 16.56
CA LEU A 185 -8.08 -0.61 16.85
C LEU A 185 -7.96 -1.82 17.79
N VAL A 186 -9.04 -2.08 18.54
CA VAL A 186 -9.15 -3.25 19.42
C VAL A 186 -9.30 -4.53 18.60
N LEU A 187 -8.50 -5.55 18.93
CA LEU A 187 -8.65 -6.91 18.40
C LEU A 187 -9.75 -7.63 19.20
N ALA A 188 -10.98 -7.58 18.68
CA ALA A 188 -12.11 -8.28 19.27
C ALA A 188 -12.02 -9.79 18.96
N LEU A 189 -11.67 -10.58 19.98
CA LEU A 189 -11.66 -12.04 19.91
C LEU A 189 -12.69 -12.60 20.89
N ASP A 190 -13.55 -13.49 20.41
CA ASP A 190 -14.51 -14.18 21.26
C ASP A 190 -13.79 -15.23 22.12
N GLN A 191 -13.76 -14.97 23.43
CA GLN A 191 -13.10 -15.87 24.38
C GLN A 191 -13.83 -17.21 24.54
N ALA A 192 -15.12 -17.29 24.21
CA ALA A 192 -15.86 -18.55 24.24
C ALA A 192 -15.32 -19.51 23.17
N VAL A 193 -15.00 -18.98 21.99
CA VAL A 193 -14.45 -19.75 20.86
C VAL A 193 -13.02 -20.21 21.16
N GLY A 194 -12.24 -19.42 21.89
CA GLY A 194 -10.89 -19.81 22.33
C GLY A 194 -10.83 -20.92 23.40
N ARG A 195 -11.96 -21.34 23.97
CA ARG A 195 -12.03 -22.46 24.94
C ARG A 195 -12.30 -23.82 24.26
N VAL A 196 -12.55 -23.83 22.96
CA VAL A 196 -12.80 -25.05 22.20
C VAL A 196 -11.48 -25.85 22.13
N PRO A 197 -11.47 -27.13 22.51
CA PRO A 197 -10.26 -27.95 22.43
C PRO A 197 -9.81 -28.12 20.98
N LEU A 198 -8.49 -28.26 20.77
CA LEU A 198 -7.86 -28.36 19.45
C LEU A 198 -8.49 -29.43 18.55
N THR A 199 -8.95 -30.52 19.14
CA THR A 199 -9.58 -31.66 18.46
C THR A 199 -10.95 -31.35 17.87
N GLN A 200 -11.59 -30.24 18.25
CA GLN A 200 -12.92 -29.84 17.77
C GLN A 200 -12.88 -28.62 16.86
N LEU A 201 -11.72 -27.99 16.69
CA LEU A 201 -11.54 -26.82 15.83
C LEU A 201 -11.91 -27.09 14.36
N HIS A 202 -11.78 -28.34 13.91
CA HIS A 202 -12.08 -28.75 12.53
C HIS A 202 -13.55 -28.54 12.13
N HIS A 203 -14.47 -28.42 13.09
CA HIS A 203 -15.90 -28.25 12.83
C HIS A 203 -16.36 -26.79 12.84
N LEU A 204 -15.48 -25.86 13.20
CA LEU A 204 -15.82 -24.44 13.29
C LEU A 204 -15.89 -23.79 11.91
N SER A 205 -16.69 -22.72 11.81
CA SER A 205 -16.67 -21.87 10.63
C SER A 205 -15.28 -21.20 10.46
N PRO A 206 -14.85 -20.85 9.24
CA PRO A 206 -13.55 -20.23 9.02
C PRO A 206 -13.21 -19.00 9.88
N PRO A 207 -14.13 -18.03 10.10
CA PRO A 207 -13.84 -16.89 10.97
C PRO A 207 -13.67 -17.33 12.43
N GLN A 208 -14.49 -18.28 12.91
CA GLN A 208 -14.37 -18.81 14.27
C GLN A 208 -13.07 -19.61 14.45
N LEU A 209 -12.68 -20.42 13.47
CA LEU A 209 -11.41 -21.15 13.47
C LEU A 209 -10.22 -20.20 13.58
N THR A 210 -10.22 -19.13 12.78
CA THR A 210 -9.16 -18.11 12.81
C THR A 210 -9.13 -17.37 14.14
N GLN A 211 -10.30 -17.00 14.69
CA GLN A 211 -10.38 -16.39 16.02
C GLN A 211 -9.91 -17.33 17.13
N ALA A 212 -10.25 -18.62 17.07
CA ALA A 212 -9.80 -19.60 18.05
C ALA A 212 -8.27 -19.72 18.04
N LEU A 213 -7.68 -19.86 16.84
CA LEU A 213 -6.23 -19.90 16.64
C LEU A 213 -5.56 -18.64 17.17
N LEU A 214 -6.06 -17.45 16.82
CA LEU A 214 -5.51 -16.19 17.33
C LEU A 214 -5.63 -16.06 18.85
N THR A 215 -6.77 -16.45 19.42
CA THR A 215 -6.99 -16.41 20.87
C THR A 215 -6.00 -17.32 21.58
N GLN A 216 -5.75 -18.51 21.04
CA GLN A 216 -4.79 -19.45 21.59
C GLN A 216 -3.35 -18.92 21.44
N VAL A 217 -2.98 -18.44 20.26
CA VAL A 217 -1.66 -17.86 20.01
C VAL A 217 -1.36 -16.71 20.97
N LEU A 218 -2.32 -15.81 21.18
CA LEU A 218 -2.15 -14.65 22.04
C LEU A 218 -2.19 -15.01 23.53
N SER A 219 -3.05 -15.94 23.94
CA SER A 219 -3.18 -16.36 25.35
C SER A 219 -2.01 -17.22 25.81
N GLU A 220 -1.56 -18.18 25.00
CA GLU A 220 -0.39 -19.02 25.29
C GLU A 220 0.94 -18.32 25.01
N GLY A 221 0.90 -17.21 24.28
CA GLY A 221 2.08 -16.41 24.03
C GLY A 221 3.00 -16.88 22.92
N ILE A 222 2.41 -17.56 21.97
CA ILE A 222 3.06 -18.08 20.77
C ILE A 222 3.45 -16.90 19.87
N GLY A 223 4.73 -16.86 19.48
CA GLY A 223 5.25 -15.75 18.66
C GLY A 223 5.06 -15.95 17.16
N ARG A 224 4.89 -17.20 16.70
CA ARG A 224 4.80 -17.52 15.27
C ARG A 224 3.81 -18.65 15.01
N LEU A 225 3.00 -18.47 13.98
CA LEU A 225 2.07 -19.46 13.44
C LEU A 225 2.34 -19.63 11.95
N TYR A 226 2.41 -20.87 11.49
CA TYR A 226 2.74 -21.27 10.13
C TYR A 226 1.55 -22.01 9.54
N LEU A 227 1.11 -21.60 8.35
CA LEU A 227 0.08 -22.24 7.55
C LEU A 227 0.78 -22.81 6.32
N GLU A 228 0.97 -24.12 6.31
CA GLU A 228 1.70 -24.83 5.28
C GLU A 228 0.78 -25.71 4.46
N ARG A 229 1.03 -25.75 3.14
CA ARG A 229 0.22 -26.52 2.20
C ARG A 229 1.04 -27.67 1.62
N GLY A 230 0.80 -28.86 2.15
CA GLY A 230 1.42 -30.09 1.63
C GLY A 230 0.77 -30.58 0.34
N ALA A 231 1.28 -31.70 -0.19
CA ALA A 231 0.79 -32.30 -1.43
C ALA A 231 -0.65 -32.83 -1.33
N THR A 232 -1.05 -33.36 -0.16
CA THR A 232 -2.37 -33.99 0.04
C THR A 232 -3.24 -33.29 1.07
N GLN A 233 -2.63 -32.53 1.99
CA GLN A 233 -3.32 -31.89 3.11
C GLN A 233 -2.55 -30.66 3.59
N GLY A 234 -3.29 -29.71 4.17
CA GLY A 234 -2.75 -28.56 4.88
C GLY A 234 -2.43 -28.87 6.32
N ARG A 235 -1.56 -28.05 6.93
CA ARG A 235 -1.29 -28.10 8.37
C ARG A 235 -1.05 -26.71 8.92
N VAL A 236 -1.43 -26.51 10.18
CA VAL A 236 -1.07 -25.32 10.95
C VAL A 236 -0.08 -25.74 12.03
N LEU A 237 1.07 -25.08 12.03
CA LEU A 237 2.11 -25.25 13.04
C LEU A 237 2.24 -23.96 13.84
N TRP A 238 2.72 -24.05 15.07
CA TRP A 238 3.12 -22.89 15.84
C TRP A 238 4.48 -23.10 16.50
N SER A 239 5.14 -22.01 16.84
CA SER A 239 6.37 -22.04 17.62
C SER A 239 6.08 -21.61 19.06
N LYS A 240 6.09 -22.60 19.97
CA LYS A 240 5.93 -22.40 21.41
C LYS A 240 7.26 -22.71 22.08
N ASP A 241 7.80 -21.74 22.83
CA ASP A 241 9.08 -21.86 23.52
C ASP A 241 10.25 -22.28 22.60
N GLY A 242 10.21 -21.85 21.34
CA GLY A 242 11.21 -22.20 20.32
C GLY A 242 11.01 -23.56 19.66
N VAL A 243 10.04 -24.36 20.09
CA VAL A 243 9.73 -25.67 19.52
C VAL A 243 8.56 -25.57 18.54
N LEU A 244 8.72 -26.11 17.33
CA LEU A 244 7.64 -26.23 16.36
C LEU A 244 6.72 -27.39 16.74
N GLN A 245 5.43 -27.09 16.90
CA GLN A 245 4.41 -28.07 17.23
C GLN A 245 3.23 -27.95 16.26
N ALA A 246 2.60 -29.07 15.94
CA ALA A 246 1.39 -29.07 15.12
C ALA A 246 0.19 -28.61 15.96
N ALA A 247 -0.45 -27.53 15.54
CA ALA A 247 -1.68 -27.02 16.13
C ALA A 247 -2.89 -27.77 15.56
N LEU A 248 -2.92 -27.89 14.23
CA LEU A 248 -3.97 -28.55 13.47
C LEU A 248 -3.37 -29.32 12.32
N ASN A 249 -3.53 -30.65 12.34
CA ASN A 249 -3.10 -31.54 11.28
C ASN A 249 -3.94 -32.83 11.33
N PRO A 250 -4.60 -33.24 10.24
CA PRO A 250 -4.64 -32.61 8.91
C PRO A 250 -5.77 -31.58 8.76
N LEU A 251 -5.56 -30.61 7.86
CA LEU A 251 -6.59 -29.67 7.41
C LEU A 251 -6.86 -29.87 5.92
N SER A 252 -8.12 -29.74 5.52
CA SER A 252 -8.46 -29.70 4.10
C SER A 252 -7.91 -28.42 3.45
N PHE A 253 -7.70 -28.45 2.13
CA PHE A 253 -7.21 -27.27 1.39
C PHE A 253 -8.15 -26.06 1.54
N ASP A 254 -9.46 -26.30 1.54
CA ASP A 254 -10.46 -25.24 1.69
C ASP A 254 -10.41 -24.60 3.08
N GLN A 255 -10.24 -25.40 4.13
CA GLN A 255 -10.10 -24.87 5.49
C GLN A 255 -8.84 -24.03 5.62
N LEU A 256 -7.69 -24.53 5.14
CA LEU A 256 -6.43 -23.81 5.19
C LEU A 256 -6.52 -22.48 4.42
N GLN A 257 -7.04 -22.51 3.19
CA GLN A 257 -7.21 -21.31 2.38
C GLN A 257 -8.17 -20.32 3.03
N SER A 258 -9.24 -20.80 3.67
CA SER A 258 -10.18 -19.93 4.36
C SER A 258 -9.54 -19.23 5.56
N VAL A 259 -8.68 -19.91 6.33
CA VAL A 259 -7.91 -19.26 7.41
C VAL A 259 -6.94 -18.22 6.85
N ILE A 260 -6.23 -18.52 5.75
CA ILE A 260 -5.34 -17.55 5.08
C ILE A 260 -6.14 -16.32 4.64
N ASN A 261 -7.33 -16.51 4.07
CA ASN A 261 -8.19 -15.43 3.61
C ASN A 261 -8.68 -14.53 4.77
N GLU A 262 -9.04 -15.12 5.91
CA GLU A 262 -9.41 -14.33 7.10
C GLU A 262 -8.23 -13.55 7.67
N LEU A 263 -7.02 -14.13 7.67
CA LEU A 263 -5.81 -13.40 8.04
C LEU A 263 -5.50 -12.27 7.06
N LYS A 264 -5.65 -12.50 5.74
CA LYS A 264 -5.53 -11.45 4.71
C LYS A 264 -6.50 -10.29 4.97
N ARG A 265 -7.77 -10.56 5.31
CA ARG A 265 -8.73 -9.51 5.69
C ARG A 265 -8.28 -8.74 6.91
N LEU A 266 -7.82 -9.45 7.94
CA LEU A 266 -7.37 -8.84 9.19
C LEU A 266 -6.22 -7.85 8.95
N THR A 267 -5.31 -8.15 8.02
CA THR A 267 -4.16 -7.31 7.68
C THR A 267 -4.36 -6.44 6.43
N HIS A 268 -5.59 -6.31 5.92
CA HIS A 268 -5.92 -5.53 4.72
C HIS A 268 -5.14 -5.94 3.44
N LEU A 269 -4.81 -7.23 3.30
CA LEU A 269 -4.22 -7.78 2.07
C LEU A 269 -5.31 -8.27 1.09
N PRO A 270 -5.04 -8.22 -0.24
CA PRO A 270 -5.98 -8.72 -1.24
C PRO A 270 -6.16 -10.23 -1.11
N LEU A 271 -7.40 -10.69 -1.31
CA LEU A 271 -7.78 -12.11 -1.23
C LEU A 271 -7.29 -12.94 -2.42
N LEU A 272 -6.80 -12.28 -3.48
CA LEU A 272 -6.25 -12.93 -4.66
C LEU A 272 -5.06 -13.82 -4.29
N PRO A 273 -4.85 -14.94 -5.02
CA PRO A 273 -3.64 -15.72 -4.93
C PRO A 273 -2.41 -14.87 -5.20
N THR A 274 -1.38 -15.05 -4.40
CA THR A 274 -0.16 -14.26 -4.43
C THR A 274 0.87 -14.95 -5.30
N THR A 275 1.34 -14.28 -6.35
CA THR A 275 2.40 -14.78 -7.25
C THR A 275 3.81 -14.49 -6.74
N GLN A 276 3.94 -13.56 -5.79
CA GLN A 276 5.19 -13.14 -5.15
C GLN A 276 4.98 -13.05 -3.65
N SER A 277 6.06 -13.10 -2.87
CA SER A 277 5.94 -12.95 -1.42
C SER A 277 5.43 -11.56 -1.05
N LYS A 278 4.35 -11.48 -0.25
CA LYS A 278 3.81 -10.22 0.26
C LYS A 278 3.85 -10.21 1.79
N GLN A 279 3.99 -9.02 2.37
CA GLN A 279 3.94 -8.83 3.82
C GLN A 279 3.01 -7.68 4.15
N ALA A 280 2.21 -7.84 5.20
CA ALA A 280 1.45 -6.76 5.81
C ALA A 280 1.58 -6.81 7.33
N ASP A 281 1.68 -5.64 7.92
CA ASP A 281 1.84 -5.43 9.34
C ASP A 281 0.65 -4.62 9.85
N ILE A 282 0.04 -5.05 10.95
CA ILE A 282 -1.08 -4.33 11.55
C ILE A 282 -0.99 -4.31 13.07
N GLU A 283 -1.12 -3.12 13.65
CA GLU A 283 -1.17 -2.93 15.09
C GLU A 283 -2.61 -3.00 15.60
N ARG A 284 -2.80 -3.74 16.70
CA ARG A 284 -4.07 -3.87 17.40
C ARG A 284 -3.88 -3.83 18.91
N LEU A 285 -4.96 -3.53 19.64
CA LEU A 285 -5.02 -3.66 21.09
C LEU A 285 -5.66 -5.00 21.47
N TYR A 286 -4.93 -5.87 22.15
CA TYR A 286 -5.43 -7.12 22.72
C TYR A 286 -5.42 -7.02 24.24
N ARG A 287 -6.60 -7.05 24.88
CA ARG A 287 -6.76 -6.86 26.34
C ARG A 287 -6.09 -5.59 26.90
N GLY A 288 -6.00 -4.54 26.09
CA GLY A 288 -5.35 -3.27 26.44
C GLY A 288 -3.87 -3.18 26.04
N ASP A 289 -3.24 -4.30 25.71
CA ASP A 289 -1.84 -4.33 25.28
C ASP A 289 -1.71 -4.16 23.77
N ARG A 290 -0.71 -3.40 23.33
CA ARG A 290 -0.38 -3.28 21.90
C ARG A 290 0.29 -4.56 21.40
N VAL A 291 -0.22 -5.06 20.28
CA VAL A 291 0.31 -6.21 19.58
C VAL A 291 0.38 -5.87 18.09
N LEU A 292 1.51 -6.19 17.45
CA LEU A 292 1.65 -6.14 16.00
C LEU A 292 1.50 -7.54 15.44
N LEU A 293 0.60 -7.68 14.48
CA LEU A 293 0.40 -8.88 13.69
C LEU A 293 1.05 -8.66 12.34
N ARG A 294 2.10 -9.43 12.06
CA ARG A 294 2.80 -9.44 10.77
C ARG A 294 2.41 -10.69 10.02
N LEU A 295 1.68 -10.53 8.92
CA LEU A 295 1.33 -11.62 8.02
C LEU A 295 2.27 -11.59 6.81
N ARG A 296 2.96 -12.70 6.56
CA ARG A 296 3.75 -12.93 5.36
C ARG A 296 3.10 -14.03 4.54
N LEU A 297 2.86 -13.77 3.27
CA LEU A 297 2.35 -14.71 2.28
C LEU A 297 3.49 -15.14 1.37
N ILE A 298 3.56 -16.43 1.06
CA ILE A 298 4.58 -17.03 0.22
C ILE A 298 3.89 -17.91 -0.82
N PRO A 299 4.20 -17.76 -2.13
CA PRO A 299 3.74 -18.71 -3.13
C PRO A 299 4.45 -20.07 -2.90
N GLY A 300 3.67 -21.11 -2.63
CA GLY A 300 4.16 -22.49 -2.48
C GLY A 300 3.83 -23.36 -3.69
N SER A 301 4.46 -24.54 -3.77
CA SER A 301 4.30 -25.48 -4.90
C SER A 301 2.87 -26.00 -5.05
N HIS A 302 2.10 -26.04 -3.96
CA HIS A 302 0.73 -26.56 -3.93
C HIS A 302 -0.33 -25.50 -3.63
N GLY A 303 0.06 -24.23 -3.62
CA GLY A 303 -0.80 -23.08 -3.31
C GLY A 303 -0.12 -22.12 -2.35
N GLU A 304 -0.88 -21.17 -1.82
CA GLU A 304 -0.34 -20.17 -0.90
C GLU A 304 0.00 -20.74 0.47
N GLU A 305 1.13 -20.33 1.00
CA GLU A 305 1.53 -20.53 2.38
C GLU A 305 1.56 -19.19 3.10
N ALA A 306 1.36 -19.23 4.42
CA ALA A 306 1.34 -18.01 5.22
C ALA A 306 2.07 -18.20 6.55
N THR A 307 2.76 -17.16 6.98
CA THR A 307 3.35 -17.08 8.32
C THR A 307 2.80 -15.85 9.03
N LEU A 308 2.21 -16.05 10.19
CA LEU A 308 1.77 -14.99 11.08
C LEU A 308 2.77 -14.86 12.23
N GLN A 309 3.39 -13.69 12.36
CA GLN A 309 4.26 -13.34 13.47
C GLN A 309 3.53 -12.37 14.40
N VAL A 310 3.58 -12.65 15.69
CA VAL A 310 2.97 -11.84 16.74
C VAL A 310 4.08 -11.16 17.53
N LEU A 311 4.18 -9.84 17.41
CA LEU A 311 5.13 -9.03 18.18
C LEU A 311 4.41 -8.29 19.30
N ARG A 312 4.93 -8.42 20.51
CA ARG A 312 4.38 -7.78 21.72
C ARG A 312 5.49 -7.46 22.71
N GLY A 313 5.23 -6.57 23.66
CA GLY A 313 6.19 -6.19 24.69
C GLY A 313 7.53 -5.72 24.10
N ALA A 314 8.64 -6.32 24.54
CA ALA A 314 9.98 -5.96 24.09
C ALA A 314 10.18 -6.17 22.58
N ALA A 315 9.62 -7.22 21.99
CA ALA A 315 9.75 -7.50 20.55
C ALA A 315 9.06 -6.43 19.70
N LEU A 316 7.90 -5.93 20.16
CA LEU A 316 7.20 -4.82 19.51
C LEU A 316 8.00 -3.51 19.62
N LYS A 317 8.52 -3.20 20.81
CA LYS A 317 9.35 -2.00 21.03
C LYS A 317 10.59 -2.01 20.14
N PHE A 318 11.27 -3.15 20.05
CA PHE A 318 12.44 -3.32 19.19
C PHE A 318 12.09 -3.07 17.72
N TYR A 319 10.96 -3.63 17.26
CA TYR A 319 10.50 -3.40 15.89
C TYR A 319 10.23 -1.90 15.61
N GLN A 320 9.54 -1.21 16.52
CA GLN A 320 9.25 0.22 16.37
C GLN A 320 10.53 1.08 16.38
N GLN A 321 11.50 0.74 17.24
CA GLN A 321 12.81 1.42 17.25
C GLN A 321 13.55 1.23 15.93
N GLN A 322 13.54 0.02 15.37
CA GLN A 322 14.15 -0.25 14.07
C GLN A 322 13.46 0.52 12.95
N GLN A 323 12.12 0.61 12.98
CA GLN A 323 11.34 1.38 11.99
C GLN A 323 11.66 2.88 12.07
N LEU A 324 11.73 3.46 13.28
CA LEU A 324 12.11 4.85 13.47
C LEU A 324 13.53 5.14 13.00
N LYS A 325 14.46 4.21 13.27
CA LYS A 325 15.84 4.34 12.80
C LYS A 325 15.90 4.37 11.28
N GLN A 326 15.23 3.42 10.62
CA GLN A 326 15.18 3.36 9.15
C GLN A 326 14.53 4.62 8.55
N LEU A 327 13.42 5.08 9.11
CA LEU A 327 12.77 6.31 8.68
C LEU A 327 13.68 7.54 8.85
N GLY A 328 14.45 7.59 9.93
CA GLY A 328 15.45 8.64 10.16
C GLY A 328 16.58 8.62 9.13
N GLU A 329 17.09 7.43 8.79
CA GLU A 329 18.11 7.26 7.74
C GLU A 329 17.57 7.68 6.36
N ASP A 330 16.34 7.29 6.02
CA ASP A 330 15.68 7.67 4.78
C ASP A 330 15.45 9.19 4.70
N ALA A 331 14.96 9.81 5.78
CA ALA A 331 14.73 11.25 5.86
C ALA A 331 16.05 12.04 5.71
N LEU A 332 17.14 11.55 6.31
CA LEU A 332 18.47 12.13 6.15
C LEU A 332 18.94 12.04 4.70
N GLY A 333 18.76 10.90 4.04
CA GLY A 333 19.10 10.72 2.63
C GLY A 333 18.32 11.66 1.71
N VAL A 334 17.02 11.84 1.97
CA VAL A 334 16.17 12.82 1.26
C VAL A 334 16.64 14.25 1.50
N ALA A 335 16.96 14.61 2.75
CA ALA A 335 17.45 15.95 3.09
C ALA A 335 18.80 16.28 2.41
N GLN A 336 19.74 15.32 2.40
CA GLN A 336 21.02 15.47 1.70
C GLN A 336 20.83 15.63 0.19
N THR A 337 19.92 14.84 -0.40
CA THR A 337 19.58 14.95 -1.82
C THR A 337 18.98 16.32 -2.14
N LEU A 338 18.06 16.80 -1.31
CA LEU A 338 17.46 18.13 -1.44
C LEU A 338 18.52 19.24 -1.34
N GLN A 339 19.41 19.17 -0.35
CA GLN A 339 20.50 20.12 -0.17
C GLN A 339 21.39 20.18 -1.42
N LYS A 340 21.75 19.02 -1.99
CA LYS A 340 22.53 18.94 -3.23
C LYS A 340 21.79 19.63 -4.38
N ARG A 341 20.50 19.35 -4.57
CA ARG A 341 19.70 19.98 -5.63
C ARG A 341 19.57 21.49 -5.46
N ILE A 342 19.35 21.98 -4.24
CA ILE A 342 19.30 23.43 -3.95
C ILE A 342 20.65 24.08 -4.26
N SER A 343 21.76 23.43 -3.90
CA SER A 343 23.10 23.94 -4.20
C SER A 343 23.39 23.99 -5.71
N GLU A 344 22.95 22.97 -6.46
CA GLU A 344 23.02 22.93 -7.93
C GLU A 344 22.20 24.05 -8.55
N ILE A 345 20.96 24.26 -8.08
CA ILE A 345 20.08 25.35 -8.56
C ILE A 345 20.73 26.70 -8.27
N ARG A 346 21.25 26.92 -7.06
CA ARG A 346 21.94 28.17 -6.69
C ARG A 346 23.18 28.41 -7.55
N HIS A 347 23.96 27.38 -7.81
CA HIS A 347 25.14 27.49 -8.66
C HIS A 347 24.76 27.83 -10.10
N ARG A 348 23.76 27.14 -10.67
CA ARG A 348 23.23 27.44 -12.01
C ARG A 348 22.65 28.84 -12.09
N ALA A 349 21.88 29.27 -11.09
CA ALA A 349 21.33 30.62 -11.02
C ALA A 349 22.44 31.68 -11.02
N ARG A 350 23.53 31.47 -10.28
CA ARG A 350 24.69 32.38 -10.28
C ARG A 350 25.44 32.39 -11.62
N LEU A 351 25.50 31.26 -12.33
CA LEU A 351 26.14 31.19 -13.65
C LEU A 351 25.25 31.76 -14.77
N SER A 352 23.93 31.67 -14.63
CA SER A 352 22.96 32.15 -15.64
C SER A 352 22.54 33.60 -15.44
N LEU A 353 22.71 34.15 -14.24
CA LEU A 353 22.57 35.56 -13.95
C LEU A 353 23.95 36.22 -14.02
N ASN A 354 24.28 36.81 -15.18
CA ASN A 354 25.30 37.86 -15.28
C ASN A 354 24.77 39.09 -14.51
N ILE A 355 24.86 39.05 -13.18
CA ILE A 355 24.59 40.20 -12.31
C ILE A 355 25.93 40.64 -11.75
N GLU A 356 26.21 41.94 -11.88
CA GLU A 356 27.32 42.63 -11.24
C GLU A 356 27.59 42.13 -9.81
N PRO A 357 28.86 42.17 -9.37
CA PRO A 357 29.26 41.57 -8.10
C PRO A 357 28.39 42.07 -6.93
N PRO A 358 27.88 41.17 -6.07
CA PRO A 358 27.06 41.56 -4.93
C PRO A 358 27.88 42.43 -3.97
N SER A 359 27.27 43.50 -3.44
CA SER A 359 27.92 44.36 -2.46
C SER A 359 28.31 43.54 -1.23
N ALA A 360 29.52 43.76 -0.70
CA ALA A 360 30.13 43.01 0.40
C ALA A 360 29.19 42.78 1.60
N HIS A 361 28.29 43.73 1.85
CA HIS A 361 27.28 43.67 2.90
C HIS A 361 26.32 42.46 2.79
N THR A 362 25.99 42.01 1.58
CA THR A 362 25.07 40.87 1.38
C THR A 362 25.76 39.53 1.65
N LEU A 363 27.06 39.43 1.37
CA LEU A 363 27.88 38.27 1.70
C LEU A 363 28.11 38.18 3.22
N ASP A 364 28.31 39.32 3.89
CA ASP A 364 28.44 39.36 5.35
C ASP A 364 27.13 38.96 6.05
N ALA A 365 25.98 39.42 5.55
CA ALA A 365 24.68 39.02 6.11
C ALA A 365 24.41 37.51 5.94
N LEU A 366 24.79 36.92 4.80
CA LEU A 366 24.66 35.48 4.57
C LEU A 366 25.65 34.66 5.39
N SER A 367 26.87 35.15 5.62
CA SER A 367 27.85 34.47 6.46
C SER A 367 27.42 34.46 7.93
N GLN A 368 26.86 35.58 8.41
CA GLN A 368 26.29 35.68 9.75
C GLN A 368 25.10 34.71 9.90
N LEU A 369 24.20 34.65 8.93
CA LEU A 369 23.06 33.74 8.97
C LEU A 369 23.50 32.27 9.00
N LEU A 370 24.50 31.89 8.20
CA LEU A 370 25.06 30.54 8.23
C LEU A 370 25.66 30.19 9.59
N LYS A 371 26.42 31.13 10.18
CA LYS A 371 27.00 30.97 11.51
C LYS A 371 25.92 30.82 12.60
N THR A 372 24.82 31.57 12.48
CA THR A 372 23.69 31.46 13.42
C THR A 372 23.00 30.10 13.30
N MET A 373 22.84 29.58 12.08
CA MET A 373 22.26 28.24 11.87
C MET A 373 23.17 27.13 12.40
N GLU A 374 24.49 27.28 12.27
CA GLU A 374 25.46 26.32 12.79
C GLU A 374 25.45 26.28 14.32
N GLU A 375 25.37 27.45 14.98
CA GLU A 375 25.20 27.55 16.44
C GLU A 375 23.87 26.92 16.91
N GLN A 376 22.79 27.07 16.14
CA GLN A 376 21.51 26.43 16.46
C GLN A 376 21.55 24.90 16.32
N LEU A 377 22.27 24.37 15.32
CA LEU A 377 22.47 22.94 15.16
C LEU A 377 23.29 22.36 16.32
N ASP A 378 24.32 23.06 16.78
CA ASP A 378 25.10 22.64 17.95
C ASP A 378 24.28 22.67 19.24
N GLN A 379 23.42 23.68 19.43
CA GLN A 379 22.48 23.72 20.56
C GLN A 379 21.49 22.54 20.54
N ILE A 380 20.96 22.18 19.37
CA ILE A 380 20.09 21.01 19.23
C ILE A 380 20.86 19.71 19.51
N ARG A 381 22.12 19.61 19.07
CA ARG A 381 22.99 18.47 19.33
C ARG A 381 23.34 18.33 20.81
N HIS A 382 23.58 19.44 21.51
CA HIS A 382 23.80 19.44 22.95
C HIS A 382 22.51 19.13 23.74
N ALA A 383 21.35 19.62 23.28
CA ALA A 383 20.06 19.29 23.90
C ALA A 383 19.66 17.82 23.72
N SER A 384 20.03 17.18 22.60
CA SER A 384 19.82 15.75 22.40
C SER A 384 20.77 14.90 23.25
N HIS A 385 22.02 15.35 23.49
CA HIS A 385 22.94 14.72 24.43
C HIS A 385 22.54 14.89 25.90
N ALA A 386 22.07 16.06 26.33
CA ALA A 386 21.60 16.29 27.71
C ALA A 386 20.32 15.48 28.04
N LYS A 387 19.44 15.25 27.06
CA LYS A 387 18.29 14.34 27.21
C LYS A 387 18.68 12.86 27.29
N SER A 388 19.87 12.49 26.79
CA SER A 388 20.41 11.14 26.91
C SER A 388 21.05 10.88 28.28
N GLU A 389 21.51 11.91 28.99
CA GLU A 389 22.08 11.78 30.35
C GLU A 389 21.01 11.78 31.45
N LEU A 390 19.84 12.41 31.23
CA LEU A 390 18.72 12.36 32.19
C LEU A 390 17.99 11.00 32.24
N HIS A 391 18.37 10.02 31.40
CA HIS A 391 17.78 8.68 31.37
C HIS A 391 18.68 7.58 31.98
N ASN A 392 19.71 7.94 32.76
CA ASN A 392 20.51 6.97 33.51
C ASN A 392 20.34 7.15 35.04
N PRO A 393 19.42 6.44 35.71
CA PRO A 393 19.20 6.57 37.14
C PRO A 393 20.07 5.62 37.99
N ASP A 394 21.21 5.13 37.49
CA ASP A 394 22.10 4.23 38.25
C ASP A 394 23.58 4.55 38.02
N ALA A 395 24.05 5.68 38.54
CA ALA A 395 25.48 5.93 38.75
C ALA A 395 25.73 6.92 39.90
N GLN A 396 25.02 6.78 41.01
CA GLN A 396 25.32 7.55 42.23
C GLN A 396 25.00 6.74 43.49
N LYS A 397 25.70 5.62 43.64
CA LYS A 397 25.89 4.91 44.92
C LYS A 397 27.28 4.28 44.96
N ALA A 398 28.31 5.11 44.96
CA ALA A 398 29.67 4.70 45.27
C ALA A 398 30.52 5.93 45.66
N ASN A 399 30.08 6.69 46.66
CA ASN A 399 30.96 7.46 47.56
C ASN A 399 30.12 8.16 48.63
N SER A 400 29.80 7.43 49.69
CA SER A 400 29.57 7.93 51.06
C SER A 400 29.53 6.74 52.00
#